data_AF-A0A2Z2HXC8-F1
#
_entry.id   AF-A0A2Z2HXC8-F1
#
_cell.length_a   1.000
_cell.length_b   1.000
_cell.length_c   1.000
_cell.angle_alpha   90.00
_cell.angle_beta   90.00
_cell.angle_gamma   90.00
#
_symmetry.space_group_name_H-M   'P 1'
#
loop_
_entity.id
_entity.type
_entity.pdbx_description
1 polymer ?
#
loop_
_entity_poly.entity_id
_entity_poly.type
_entity_poly.pdbx_seq_one_letter_code
_entity_poly.pdbx_strand_id
1 'polypeptide(L)'
;MSGSSSRVVSGGDRRALLTGIVAGLLNLLLVVVLYARDGYPTLESPAATAVLAVTTLLVGAIPMFVTVQTRLLTPGIGFLTLLIGATTLDLRTPAPEWGELDGYVIVEGPTHVGSYANRWYLWLGLLLYAGVLEFAVRRRYGIAENRLRDLPAIPSSRAGRLRIAAAGGVLIGIATALLVLESGIRPPLAATAVFVVAFAVALVPLVGLLERRLILPTLLFLALVPYLLVFEAFVTTDSPVHIFLFGPYAILLAAVGLLEAIVRSRFGE
;
A
#
# COMPACT_ATOMS: atom_id res chain seq x y z
N MET A 1 38.01 16.00 -13.98
CA MET A 1 38.45 14.68 -13.48
C MET A 1 37.30 14.07 -12.69
N SER A 2 36.48 13.23 -13.33
CA SER A 2 35.37 12.54 -12.70
C SER A 2 35.91 11.29 -11.99
N GLY A 3 36.10 11.37 -10.68
CA GLY A 3 36.36 10.19 -9.86
C GLY A 3 35.08 9.36 -9.77
N SER A 4 34.99 8.27 -10.52
CA SER A 4 33.96 7.25 -10.30
C SER A 4 34.28 6.54 -8.99
N SER A 5 33.65 6.98 -7.90
CA SER A 5 33.68 6.19 -6.66
C SER A 5 32.81 4.96 -6.91
N SER A 6 33.43 3.82 -7.19
CA SER A 6 32.78 2.52 -7.05
C SER A 6 32.45 2.36 -5.56
N ARG A 7 31.22 2.73 -5.17
CA ARG A 7 30.74 2.45 -3.81
C ARG A 7 30.70 0.94 -3.66
N VAL A 8 31.66 0.41 -2.93
CA VAL A 8 31.65 -0.95 -2.44
C VAL A 8 30.33 -1.12 -1.68
N VAL A 9 29.42 -1.92 -2.25
CA VAL A 9 28.14 -2.27 -1.64
C VAL A 9 28.41 -2.76 -0.23
N SER A 10 27.92 -2.02 0.78
CA SER A 10 28.22 -2.30 2.17
C SER A 10 27.59 -3.65 2.57
N GLY A 11 28.11 -4.28 3.63
CA GLY A 11 27.52 -5.52 4.14
C GLY A 11 26.05 -5.37 4.56
N GLY A 12 25.58 -4.15 4.84
CA GLY A 12 24.18 -3.83 5.14
C GLY A 12 23.28 -3.92 3.91
N ASP A 13 23.73 -3.33 2.79
CA ASP A 13 22.96 -3.30 1.54
C ASP A 13 22.73 -4.70 0.97
N ARG A 14 23.74 -5.58 1.11
CA ARG A 14 23.62 -7.00 0.69
C ARG A 14 22.57 -7.74 1.52
N ARG A 15 22.51 -7.51 2.83
CA ARG A 15 21.53 -8.17 3.71
C ARG A 15 20.11 -7.72 3.41
N ALA A 16 19.90 -6.41 3.18
CA ALA A 16 18.60 -5.88 2.80
C ALA A 16 18.13 -6.49 1.47
N LEU A 17 19.01 -6.52 0.47
CA LEU A 17 18.72 -7.11 -0.84
C LEU A 17 18.36 -8.59 -0.73
N LEU A 18 19.18 -9.39 -0.04
CA LEU A 18 18.92 -10.82 0.16
C LEU A 18 17.61 -11.06 0.90
N THR A 19 17.32 -10.28 1.94
CA THR A 19 16.06 -10.42 2.70
C THR A 19 14.85 -10.09 1.83
N GLY A 20 14.95 -9.04 1.02
CA GLY A 20 13.92 -8.72 0.03
C GLY A 20 13.72 -9.85 -0.96
N ILE A 21 14.78 -10.35 -1.60
CA ILE A 21 14.69 -11.46 -2.56
C ILE A 21 14.05 -12.70 -1.93
N VAL A 22 14.49 -13.11 -0.74
CA VAL A 22 13.93 -14.28 -0.04
C VAL A 22 12.45 -14.06 0.27
N ALA A 23 12.06 -12.90 0.78
CA ALA A 23 10.66 -12.60 1.07
C ALA A 23 9.79 -12.60 -0.21
N GLY A 24 10.30 -12.04 -1.31
CA GLY A 24 9.64 -12.05 -2.61
C GLY A 24 9.45 -13.46 -3.16
N LEU A 25 10.47 -14.31 -3.07
CA LEU A 25 10.40 -15.71 -3.49
C LEU A 25 9.42 -16.52 -2.63
N LEU A 26 9.40 -16.30 -1.31
CA LEU A 26 8.44 -16.94 -0.42
C LEU A 26 7.00 -16.51 -0.72
N ASN A 27 6.78 -15.21 -0.98
CA ASN A 27 5.46 -14.70 -1.38
C ASN A 27 5.01 -15.34 -2.70
N LEU A 28 5.89 -15.35 -3.71
CA LEU A 28 5.61 -15.96 -5.00
C LEU A 28 5.29 -17.45 -4.88
N LEU A 29 6.11 -18.19 -4.14
CA LEU A 29 5.91 -19.62 -3.92
C LEU A 29 4.55 -19.88 -3.27
N LEU A 30 4.20 -19.12 -2.23
CA LEU A 30 2.93 -19.29 -1.54
C LEU A 30 1.73 -19.01 -2.44
N VAL A 31 1.77 -17.91 -3.21
CA VAL A 31 0.73 -17.60 -4.19
C VAL A 31 0.61 -18.70 -5.23
N VAL A 32 1.72 -19.20 -5.80
CA VAL A 32 1.70 -20.29 -6.79
C VAL A 32 1.10 -21.58 -6.21
N VAL A 33 1.47 -21.93 -4.97
CA VAL A 33 0.93 -23.11 -4.29
C VAL A 33 -0.58 -22.99 -4.08
N LEU A 34 -1.06 -21.82 -3.64
CA LEU A 34 -2.49 -21.58 -3.42
C LEU A 34 -3.26 -21.51 -4.74
N TYR A 35 -2.69 -20.89 -5.79
CA TYR A 35 -3.25 -20.92 -7.15
C TYR A 35 -3.44 -22.36 -7.65
N ALA A 36 -2.42 -23.20 -7.46
CA ALA A 36 -2.48 -24.60 -7.87
C ALA A 36 -3.49 -25.41 -7.05
N ARG A 37 -3.59 -25.16 -5.74
CA ARG A 37 -4.59 -25.78 -4.85
C ARG A 37 -6.01 -25.49 -5.32
N ASP A 38 -6.28 -24.24 -5.64
CA ASP A 38 -7.63 -23.76 -5.95
C ASP A 38 -7.99 -23.88 -7.43
N GLY A 39 -7.14 -24.57 -8.23
CA GLY A 39 -7.41 -24.85 -9.63
C GLY A 39 -7.57 -23.62 -10.50
N TYR A 40 -6.94 -22.49 -10.12
CA TYR A 40 -7.04 -21.25 -10.90
C TYR A 40 -6.67 -21.53 -12.36
N PRO A 41 -7.50 -21.09 -13.33
CA PRO A 41 -7.17 -21.25 -14.73
C PRO A 41 -5.80 -20.63 -14.95
N THR A 42 -4.88 -21.41 -15.54
CA THR A 42 -3.57 -20.91 -15.93
C THR A 42 -3.81 -19.68 -16.79
N LEU A 43 -3.35 -18.50 -16.32
CA LEU A 43 -3.52 -17.25 -17.04
C LEU A 43 -3.18 -17.52 -18.52
N GLU A 44 -4.18 -17.34 -19.40
CA GLU A 44 -4.19 -17.95 -20.74
C GLU A 44 -2.98 -17.54 -21.61
N SER A 45 -2.29 -16.46 -21.21
CA SER A 45 -1.02 -16.07 -21.80
C SER A 45 0.17 -16.27 -20.84
N PRO A 46 1.30 -16.83 -21.34
CA PRO A 46 2.57 -16.83 -20.62
C PRO A 46 3.00 -15.44 -20.14
N ALA A 47 2.62 -14.38 -20.88
CA ALA A 47 2.89 -13.01 -20.53
C ALA A 47 2.15 -12.58 -19.24
N ALA A 48 0.85 -12.87 -19.12
CA ALA A 48 0.10 -12.57 -17.91
C ALA A 48 0.65 -13.33 -16.70
N THR A 49 1.02 -14.61 -16.87
CA THR A 49 1.68 -15.41 -15.83
C THR A 49 3.01 -14.80 -15.38
N ALA A 50 3.84 -14.34 -16.33
CA ALA A 50 5.10 -13.69 -16.02
C ALA A 50 4.90 -12.36 -15.26
N VAL A 51 3.92 -11.56 -15.66
CA VAL A 51 3.56 -10.31 -14.95
C VAL A 51 3.14 -10.61 -13.52
N LEU A 52 2.23 -11.56 -13.31
CA LEU A 52 1.76 -11.97 -11.98
C LEU A 52 2.93 -12.44 -11.10
N ALA A 53 3.82 -13.26 -11.65
CA ALA A 53 4.98 -13.77 -10.92
C ALA A 53 5.92 -12.63 -10.48
N VAL A 54 6.21 -11.69 -11.39
CA VAL A 54 7.06 -10.53 -11.10
C VAL A 54 6.40 -9.62 -10.07
N THR A 55 5.13 -9.26 -10.23
CA THR A 55 4.45 -8.35 -9.31
C THR A 55 4.30 -8.95 -7.92
N THR A 56 3.99 -10.24 -7.82
CA THR A 56 3.93 -10.97 -6.54
C THR A 56 5.31 -11.00 -5.87
N LEU A 57 6.37 -11.27 -6.63
CA LEU A 57 7.74 -11.20 -6.10
C LEU A 57 8.04 -9.80 -5.55
N LEU A 58 7.68 -8.74 -6.28
CA LEU A 58 7.92 -7.35 -5.86
C LEU A 58 7.13 -6.97 -4.60
N VAL A 59 5.88 -7.43 -4.46
CA VAL A 59 5.05 -7.22 -3.26
C VAL A 59 5.73 -7.77 -2.00
N GLY A 60 6.40 -8.93 -2.09
CA GLY A 60 7.17 -9.46 -0.95
C GLY A 60 8.53 -8.80 -0.79
N ALA A 61 9.22 -8.53 -1.90
CA ALA A 61 10.59 -8.05 -1.87
C ALA A 61 10.74 -6.60 -1.43
N ILE A 62 9.92 -5.69 -1.99
CA ILE A 62 10.08 -4.25 -1.77
C ILE A 62 9.86 -3.87 -0.29
N PRO A 63 8.75 -4.26 0.38
CA PRO A 63 8.50 -3.85 1.76
C PRO A 63 9.54 -4.41 2.73
N MET A 64 9.99 -5.65 2.52
CA MET A 64 11.02 -6.27 3.35
C MET A 64 12.41 -5.65 3.11
N PHE A 65 12.75 -5.35 1.85
CA PHE A 65 13.96 -4.58 1.53
C PHE A 65 13.94 -3.21 2.22
N VAL A 66 12.85 -2.45 2.06
CA VAL A 66 12.69 -1.13 2.70
C VAL A 66 12.82 -1.25 4.21
N THR A 67 12.20 -2.27 4.80
CA THR A 67 12.25 -2.50 6.25
C THR A 67 13.67 -2.74 6.74
N VAL A 68 14.42 -3.61 6.08
CA VAL A 68 15.79 -3.93 6.50
C VAL A 68 16.76 -2.78 6.23
N GLN A 69 16.63 -2.11 5.07
CA GLN A 69 17.49 -0.99 4.68
C GLN A 69 17.28 0.21 5.61
N THR A 70 16.01 0.57 5.84
CA THR A 70 15.68 1.85 6.51
C THR A 70 15.36 1.71 8.00
N ARG A 71 15.09 0.47 8.45
CA ARG A 71 14.56 0.14 9.79
C ARG A 71 13.20 0.77 10.11
N LEU A 72 12.43 1.08 9.07
CA LEU A 72 10.99 1.29 9.16
C LEU A 72 10.31 -0.07 9.26
N LEU A 73 9.62 -0.36 10.35
CA LEU A 73 9.05 -1.69 10.60
C LEU A 73 7.70 -1.90 9.92
N THR A 74 6.95 -0.83 9.71
CA THR A 74 5.56 -0.87 9.26
C THR A 74 5.38 -1.53 7.88
N PRO A 75 6.23 -1.27 6.86
CA PRO A 75 6.10 -1.96 5.57
C PRO A 75 6.25 -3.48 5.69
N GLY A 76 7.24 -3.96 6.46
CA GLY A 76 7.49 -5.39 6.65
C GLY A 76 6.41 -6.08 7.48
N ILE A 77 6.01 -5.48 8.60
CA ILE A 77 4.91 -5.99 9.43
C ILE A 77 3.60 -6.01 8.64
N GLY A 78 3.30 -4.95 7.90
CA GLY A 78 2.13 -4.86 7.04
C GLY A 78 2.12 -5.94 5.96
N PHE A 79 3.27 -6.18 5.30
CA PHE A 79 3.41 -7.25 4.31
C PHE A 79 3.12 -8.62 4.94
N LEU A 80 3.75 -8.95 6.06
CA LEU A 80 3.54 -10.23 6.73
C LEU A 80 2.08 -10.40 7.18
N THR A 81 1.47 -9.34 7.71
CA THR A 81 0.07 -9.34 8.15
C THR A 81 -0.86 -9.59 6.97
N LEU A 82 -0.61 -8.93 5.83
CA LEU A 82 -1.38 -9.10 4.61
C LEU A 82 -1.23 -10.52 4.04
N LEU A 83 0.00 -11.04 3.97
CA LEU A 83 0.27 -12.38 3.46
C LEU A 83 -0.38 -13.47 4.32
N ILE A 84 -0.21 -13.38 5.65
CA ILE A 84 -0.81 -14.30 6.61
C ILE A 84 -2.34 -14.20 6.53
N GLY A 85 -2.87 -12.98 6.46
CA GLY A 85 -4.32 -12.73 6.35
C GLY A 85 -4.91 -13.35 5.10
N ALA A 86 -4.35 -13.04 3.92
CA ALA A 86 -4.80 -13.58 2.63
C ALA A 86 -4.72 -15.11 2.62
N THR A 87 -3.61 -15.69 3.06
CA THR A 87 -3.43 -17.15 3.15
C THR A 87 -4.43 -17.78 4.11
N THR A 88 -4.67 -17.16 5.27
CA THR A 88 -5.60 -17.69 6.27
C THR A 88 -7.04 -17.65 5.77
N LEU A 89 -7.43 -16.57 5.08
CA LEU A 89 -8.75 -16.48 4.47
C LEU A 89 -8.93 -17.57 3.41
N ASP A 90 -7.99 -17.69 2.49
CA ASP A 90 -8.01 -18.63 1.37
C ASP A 90 -8.03 -20.11 1.81
N LEU A 91 -7.27 -20.45 2.87
CA LEU A 91 -7.28 -21.79 3.45
C LEU A 91 -8.54 -22.12 4.26
N ARG A 92 -9.27 -21.10 4.74
CA ARG A 92 -10.47 -21.28 5.56
C ARG A 92 -11.76 -21.18 4.76
N THR A 93 -11.72 -20.66 3.54
CA THR A 93 -12.85 -20.65 2.63
C THR A 93 -12.88 -21.90 1.76
N PRO A 94 -14.07 -22.32 1.29
CA PRO A 94 -14.18 -23.32 0.24
C PRO A 94 -13.39 -22.88 -0.99
N ALA A 95 -12.78 -23.85 -1.70
CA ALA A 95 -12.12 -23.57 -2.96
C ALA A 95 -13.15 -23.05 -3.99
N PRO A 96 -12.76 -22.12 -4.87
CA PRO A 96 -13.63 -21.67 -5.94
C PRO A 96 -13.92 -22.80 -6.93
N GLU A 97 -15.14 -22.83 -7.46
CA GLU A 97 -15.53 -23.72 -8.54
C GLU A 97 -15.48 -22.96 -9.87
N TRP A 98 -14.72 -23.51 -10.82
CA TRP A 98 -14.51 -22.91 -12.14
C TRP A 98 -15.43 -23.56 -13.17
N GLY A 99 -16.18 -22.73 -13.90
CA GLY A 99 -17.09 -23.18 -14.95
C GLY A 99 -17.01 -22.29 -16.19
N GLU A 100 -17.84 -22.58 -17.18
CA GLU A 100 -17.95 -21.82 -18.41
C GLU A 100 -19.43 -21.48 -18.66
N LEU A 101 -19.71 -20.21 -18.92
CA LEU A 101 -21.03 -19.72 -19.34
C LEU A 101 -20.86 -18.88 -20.60
N ASP A 102 -21.48 -19.30 -21.70
CA ASP A 102 -21.45 -18.62 -23.00
C ASP A 102 -20.02 -18.30 -23.50
N GLY A 103 -19.04 -19.17 -23.25
CA GLY A 103 -17.64 -18.95 -23.63
C GLY A 103 -16.84 -18.07 -22.67
N TYR A 104 -17.43 -17.63 -21.56
CA TYR A 104 -16.75 -16.87 -20.51
C TYR A 104 -16.50 -17.76 -19.29
N VAL A 105 -15.29 -17.66 -18.72
CA VAL A 105 -14.98 -18.30 -17.46
C VAL A 105 -15.82 -17.67 -16.36
N ILE A 106 -16.63 -18.49 -15.70
CA ILE A 106 -17.36 -18.12 -14.48
C ILE A 106 -16.67 -18.75 -13.28
N VAL A 107 -16.72 -18.05 -12.16
CA VAL A 107 -16.19 -18.53 -10.90
C VAL A 107 -17.27 -18.44 -9.83
N GLU A 108 -17.56 -19.58 -9.21
CA GLU A 108 -18.44 -19.66 -8.05
C GLU A 108 -17.59 -19.76 -6.79
N GLY A 109 -17.81 -18.84 -5.85
CA GLY A 109 -17.07 -18.81 -4.59
C GLY A 109 -15.93 -17.79 -4.53
N PRO A 110 -15.23 -17.71 -3.38
CA PRO A 110 -14.25 -16.67 -3.11
C PRO A 110 -12.92 -16.94 -3.84
N THR A 111 -12.28 -15.87 -4.32
CA THR A 111 -10.99 -15.92 -5.03
C THR A 111 -9.91 -15.11 -4.32
N HIS A 112 -9.75 -15.28 -3.01
CA HIS A 112 -8.92 -14.41 -2.17
C HIS A 112 -7.47 -14.31 -2.62
N VAL A 113 -6.80 -15.42 -2.90
CA VAL A 113 -5.41 -15.38 -3.39
C VAL A 113 -5.30 -14.74 -4.78
N GLY A 114 -6.30 -14.96 -5.64
CA GLY A 114 -6.43 -14.26 -6.91
C GLY A 114 -6.56 -12.74 -6.73
N SER A 115 -7.44 -12.28 -5.85
CA SER A 115 -7.58 -10.87 -5.49
C SER A 115 -6.28 -10.28 -4.93
N TYR A 116 -5.58 -11.03 -4.06
CA TYR A 116 -4.31 -10.62 -3.50
C TYR A 116 -3.25 -10.41 -4.59
N ALA A 117 -3.09 -11.37 -5.49
CA ALA A 117 -2.03 -11.31 -6.51
C ALA A 117 -2.33 -10.27 -7.61
N ASN A 118 -3.58 -10.16 -8.06
CA ASN A 118 -3.97 -9.21 -9.09
C ASN A 118 -3.93 -7.75 -8.61
N ARG A 119 -4.27 -7.50 -7.34
CA ARG A 119 -4.30 -6.15 -6.73
C ARG A 119 -2.95 -5.75 -6.11
N TRP A 120 -1.84 -6.23 -6.66
CA TRP A 120 -0.47 -6.00 -6.18
C TRP A 120 -0.13 -4.52 -5.98
N TYR A 121 -0.63 -3.64 -6.85
CA TYR A 121 -0.39 -2.20 -6.82
C TYR A 121 -0.99 -1.56 -5.57
N LEU A 122 -2.10 -2.11 -5.07
CA LEU A 122 -2.76 -1.65 -3.86
C LEU A 122 -1.91 -1.94 -2.64
N TRP A 123 -1.39 -3.16 -2.55
CA TRP A 123 -0.53 -3.61 -1.47
C TRP A 123 0.77 -2.81 -1.43
N LEU A 124 1.45 -2.66 -2.57
CA LEU A 124 2.66 -1.83 -2.62
C LEU A 124 2.36 -0.37 -2.23
N GLY A 125 1.27 0.21 -2.74
CA GLY A 125 0.86 1.57 -2.40
C GLY A 125 0.64 1.76 -0.89
N LEU A 126 -0.14 0.87 -0.28
CA LEU A 126 -0.43 0.90 1.17
C LEU A 126 0.82 0.68 2.02
N LEU A 127 1.65 -0.31 1.69
CA LEU A 127 2.83 -0.66 2.48
C LEU A 127 3.90 0.43 2.42
N LEU A 128 4.12 1.01 1.24
CA LEU A 128 5.04 2.14 1.08
C LEU A 128 4.51 3.39 1.78
N TYR A 129 3.21 3.70 1.63
CA TYR A 129 2.58 4.82 2.31
C TYR A 129 2.66 4.68 3.84
N ALA A 130 2.46 3.47 4.37
CA ALA A 130 2.62 3.18 5.79
C ALA A 130 4.07 3.41 6.27
N GLY A 131 5.06 3.09 5.43
CA GLY A 131 6.46 3.46 5.67
C GLY A 131 6.68 4.98 5.71
N VAL A 132 6.05 5.74 4.82
CA VAL A 132 6.11 7.21 4.83
C VAL A 132 5.49 7.78 6.11
N LEU A 133 4.35 7.23 6.56
CA LEU A 133 3.73 7.61 7.83
C LEU A 133 4.65 7.31 9.02
N GLU A 134 5.21 6.11 9.11
CA GLU A 134 6.15 5.76 10.19
C GLU A 134 7.35 6.71 10.19
N PHE A 135 7.95 6.96 9.02
CA PHE A 135 9.06 7.90 8.89
C PHE A 135 8.69 9.29 9.42
N ALA A 136 7.54 9.82 8.99
CA ALA A 136 7.06 11.13 9.41
C ALA A 136 6.79 11.18 10.92
N VAL A 137 6.13 10.16 11.49
CA VAL A 137 5.88 10.06 12.94
C VAL A 137 7.20 10.03 13.71
N ARG A 138 8.11 9.12 13.35
CA ARG A 138 9.36 8.92 14.08
C ARG A 138 10.25 10.16 14.05
N ARG A 139 10.33 10.85 12.91
CA ARG A 139 11.10 12.10 12.79
C ARG A 139 10.43 13.30 13.44
N ARG A 140 9.09 13.40 13.44
CA ARG A 140 8.38 14.55 14.03
C ARG A 140 8.23 14.48 15.54
N TYR A 141 8.22 13.27 16.11
CA TYR A 141 8.10 13.03 17.55
C TYR A 141 9.36 12.45 18.20
N GLY A 142 10.47 12.28 17.46
CA GLY A 142 11.72 11.74 18.01
C GLY A 142 11.65 10.27 18.42
N ILE A 143 10.69 9.51 17.93
CA ILE A 143 10.46 8.11 18.33
C ILE A 143 11.50 7.20 17.68
N ALA A 144 12.44 6.70 18.49
CA ALA A 144 13.49 5.79 18.07
C ALA A 144 14.27 6.28 16.83
N GLU A 145 14.47 7.58 16.70
CA GLU A 145 15.10 8.21 15.53
C GLU A 145 16.52 7.69 15.28
N ASN A 146 17.27 7.44 16.36
CA ASN A 146 18.62 6.86 16.34
C ASN A 146 18.69 5.45 15.70
N ARG A 147 17.54 4.77 15.52
CA ARG A 147 17.49 3.48 14.85
C ARG A 147 17.27 3.59 13.35
N LEU A 148 16.82 4.74 12.81
CA LEU A 148 16.61 4.92 11.37
C LEU A 148 17.95 4.87 10.62
N ARG A 149 17.94 4.34 9.40
CA ARG A 149 19.13 4.24 8.52
C ARG A 149 18.80 4.69 7.11
N ASP A 150 19.79 5.24 6.42
CA ASP A 150 19.73 5.59 4.99
C ASP A 150 18.49 6.39 4.54
N LEU A 151 17.93 7.16 5.46
CA LEU A 151 16.77 8.02 5.24
C LEU A 151 17.19 9.49 5.37
N PRO A 152 16.73 10.36 4.46
CA PRO A 152 17.03 11.78 4.54
C PRO A 152 16.42 12.41 5.80
N ALA A 153 16.95 13.58 6.18
CA ALA A 153 16.27 14.44 7.14
C ALA A 153 14.97 14.99 6.53
N ILE A 154 13.99 15.33 7.37
CA ILE A 154 12.79 16.03 6.90
C ILE A 154 13.20 17.42 6.38
N PRO A 155 12.78 17.82 5.18
CA PRO A 155 13.06 19.15 4.66
C PRO A 155 12.57 20.27 5.59
N SER A 156 13.42 21.27 5.81
CA SER A 156 13.06 22.47 6.58
C SER A 156 12.06 23.36 5.82
N SER A 157 12.07 23.31 4.48
CA SER A 157 11.14 24.07 3.65
C SER A 157 9.76 23.41 3.60
N ARG A 158 8.71 24.24 3.65
CA ARG A 158 7.32 23.81 3.45
C ARG A 158 7.13 23.09 2.12
N ALA A 159 7.73 23.61 1.05
CA ALA A 159 7.66 22.98 -0.27
C ALA A 159 8.23 21.55 -0.26
N GLY A 160 9.33 21.30 0.45
CA GLY A 160 9.91 19.96 0.55
C GLY A 160 8.99 18.98 1.29
N ARG A 161 8.37 19.41 2.40
CA ARG A 161 7.41 18.58 3.15
C ARG A 161 6.14 18.30 2.36
N LEU A 162 5.61 19.30 1.65
CA LEU A 162 4.46 19.12 0.76
C LEU A 162 4.76 18.14 -0.37
N ARG A 163 5.99 18.11 -0.92
CA ARG A 163 6.38 17.10 -1.92
C ARG A 163 6.36 15.69 -1.35
N ILE A 164 6.83 15.48 -0.13
CA ILE A 164 6.76 14.17 0.54
C ILE A 164 5.30 13.76 0.73
N ALA A 165 4.47 14.66 1.26
CA ALA A 165 3.05 14.41 1.45
C ALA A 165 2.33 14.09 0.14
N ALA A 166 2.61 14.86 -0.92
CA ALA A 166 2.07 14.64 -2.26
C ALA A 166 2.53 13.30 -2.84
N ALA A 167 3.80 12.93 -2.71
CA ALA A 167 4.28 11.63 -3.17
C ALA A 167 3.55 10.47 -2.46
N GLY A 168 3.34 10.56 -1.15
CA GLY A 168 2.51 9.60 -0.40
C GLY A 168 1.06 9.57 -0.91
N GLY A 169 0.46 10.75 -1.11
CA GLY A 169 -0.88 10.86 -1.70
C GLY A 169 -0.98 10.21 -3.08
N VAL A 170 0.04 10.38 -3.94
CA VAL A 170 0.09 9.77 -5.28
C VAL A 170 0.10 8.24 -5.20
N LEU A 171 0.82 7.64 -4.23
CA LEU A 171 0.82 6.18 -4.06
C LEU A 171 -0.60 5.64 -3.84
N ILE A 172 -1.35 6.24 -2.92
CA ILE A 172 -2.73 5.83 -2.63
C ILE A 172 -3.67 6.20 -3.78
N GLY A 173 -3.48 7.38 -4.39
CA GLY A 173 -4.24 7.82 -5.55
C GLY A 173 -4.16 6.86 -6.73
N ILE A 174 -2.94 6.49 -7.14
CA ILE A 174 -2.71 5.54 -8.24
C ILE A 174 -3.26 4.17 -7.87
N ALA A 175 -2.94 3.67 -6.68
CA ALA A 175 -3.41 2.36 -6.22
C ALA A 175 -4.95 2.25 -6.27
N THR A 176 -5.64 3.28 -5.79
CA THR A 176 -7.11 3.31 -5.75
C THR A 176 -7.70 3.49 -7.16
N ALA A 177 -7.07 4.30 -8.02
CA ALA A 177 -7.55 4.47 -9.39
C ALA A 177 -7.39 3.18 -10.23
N LEU A 178 -6.29 2.46 -10.05
CA LEU A 178 -6.08 1.15 -10.70
C LEU A 178 -7.12 0.12 -10.24
N LEU A 179 -7.46 0.12 -8.94
CA LEU A 179 -8.52 -0.72 -8.38
C LEU A 179 -9.86 -0.52 -9.10
N VAL A 180 -10.22 0.72 -9.37
CA VAL A 180 -11.46 1.08 -10.06
C VAL A 180 -11.43 0.76 -11.56
N LEU A 181 -10.26 0.92 -12.19
CA LEU A 181 -10.09 0.56 -13.60
C LEU A 181 -10.18 -0.97 -13.80
N GLU A 182 -9.62 -1.75 -12.87
CA GLU A 182 -9.71 -3.20 -12.88
C GLU A 182 -11.15 -3.69 -12.68
N SER A 183 -11.96 -2.98 -11.88
CA SER A 183 -13.38 -3.29 -11.69
C SER A 183 -14.27 -2.87 -12.88
N GLY A 184 -13.70 -2.49 -14.02
CA GLY A 184 -14.44 -2.23 -15.27
C GLY A 184 -15.15 -0.88 -15.36
N ILE A 185 -14.94 0.05 -14.42
CA ILE A 185 -15.58 1.37 -14.48
C ILE A 185 -15.04 2.19 -15.66
N ARG A 186 -15.91 2.46 -16.63
CA ARG A 186 -15.72 3.41 -17.73
C ARG A 186 -16.84 4.47 -17.64
N PRO A 187 -16.57 5.78 -17.76
CA PRO A 187 -15.46 6.40 -18.49
C PRO A 187 -14.23 6.82 -17.64
N PRO A 188 -13.08 7.15 -18.28
CA PRO A 188 -11.82 7.58 -17.63
C PRO A 188 -11.93 8.75 -16.64
N LEU A 189 -13.00 9.54 -16.76
CA LEU A 189 -13.29 10.64 -15.86
C LEU A 189 -13.56 10.15 -14.42
N ALA A 190 -14.18 8.97 -14.26
CA ALA A 190 -14.42 8.37 -12.96
C ALA A 190 -13.10 7.95 -12.27
N ALA A 191 -12.17 7.33 -13.01
CA ALA A 191 -10.86 6.97 -12.48
C ALA A 191 -10.04 8.22 -12.07
N THR A 192 -10.15 9.31 -12.82
CA THR A 192 -9.54 10.60 -12.45
C THR A 192 -10.14 11.16 -11.17
N ALA A 193 -11.47 11.14 -11.03
CA ALA A 193 -12.13 11.60 -9.81
C ALA A 193 -11.71 10.76 -8.59
N VAL A 194 -11.64 9.44 -8.75
CA VAL A 194 -11.16 8.49 -7.73
C VAL A 194 -9.72 8.81 -7.33
N PHE A 195 -8.83 9.02 -8.31
CA PHE A 195 -7.45 9.42 -8.04
C PHE A 195 -7.41 10.68 -7.17
N VAL A 196 -8.20 11.71 -7.50
CA VAL A 196 -8.21 12.99 -6.78
C VAL A 196 -8.67 12.80 -5.33
N VAL A 197 -9.76 12.07 -5.09
CA VAL A 197 -10.27 11.88 -3.72
C VAL A 197 -9.37 10.97 -2.89
N ALA A 198 -8.79 9.92 -3.49
CA ALA A 198 -7.84 9.02 -2.84
C ALA A 198 -6.50 9.72 -2.55
N PHE A 199 -6.05 10.57 -3.46
CA PHE A 199 -4.90 11.44 -3.24
C PHE A 199 -5.17 12.39 -2.07
N ALA A 200 -6.33 13.06 -2.05
CA ALA A 200 -6.68 14.02 -1.01
C ALA A 200 -6.76 13.36 0.38
N VAL A 201 -7.45 12.22 0.49
CA VAL A 201 -7.63 11.53 1.78
C VAL A 201 -6.30 11.06 2.38
N ALA A 202 -5.33 10.68 1.53
CA ALA A 202 -3.98 10.31 1.95
C ALA A 202 -3.04 11.53 2.15
N LEU A 203 -3.26 12.63 1.44
CA LEU A 203 -2.47 13.86 1.56
C LEU A 203 -2.70 14.55 2.91
N VAL A 204 -3.96 14.72 3.30
CA VAL A 204 -4.37 15.46 4.51
C VAL A 204 -3.62 15.02 5.78
N PRO A 205 -3.61 13.73 6.16
CA PRO A 205 -2.90 13.28 7.36
C PRO A 205 -1.39 13.51 7.28
N LEU A 206 -0.77 13.31 6.10
CA LEU A 206 0.66 13.56 5.92
C LEU A 206 1.01 15.05 6.04
N VAL A 207 0.20 15.94 5.47
CA VAL A 207 0.39 17.39 5.61
C VAL A 207 0.22 17.81 7.07
N GLY A 208 -0.81 17.33 7.75
CA GLY A 208 -1.04 17.61 9.17
C GLY A 208 0.15 17.16 10.04
N LEU A 209 0.64 15.95 9.82
CA LEU A 209 1.76 15.37 10.53
C LEU A 209 3.08 16.12 10.25
N LEU A 210 3.40 16.36 8.98
CA LEU A 210 4.67 16.97 8.56
C LEU A 210 4.74 18.47 8.83
N GLU A 211 3.65 19.22 8.67
CA GLU A 211 3.64 20.67 8.91
C GLU A 211 3.41 21.00 10.38
N ARG A 212 2.43 20.33 11.01
CA ARG A 212 1.85 20.77 12.29
C ARG A 212 1.96 19.74 13.41
N ARG A 213 2.59 18.59 13.17
CA ARG A 213 2.66 17.49 14.15
C ARG A 213 1.25 17.12 14.64
N LEU A 214 0.29 16.99 13.73
CA LEU A 214 -1.06 16.51 14.05
C LEU A 214 -1.09 14.99 13.96
N ILE A 215 -1.73 14.32 14.92
CA ILE A 215 -1.81 12.85 14.99
C ILE A 215 -3.22 12.35 14.69
N LEU A 216 -4.27 13.07 15.11
CA LEU A 216 -5.64 12.58 15.02
C LEU A 216 -6.07 12.29 13.58
N PRO A 217 -5.78 13.14 12.57
CA PRO A 217 -6.07 12.81 11.18
C PRO A 217 -5.37 11.53 10.71
N THR A 218 -4.14 11.28 11.17
CA THR A 218 -3.39 10.07 10.83
C THR A 218 -4.03 8.83 11.45
N LEU A 219 -4.44 8.88 12.71
CA LEU A 219 -5.10 7.75 13.38
C LEU A 219 -6.43 7.41 12.70
N LEU A 220 -7.25 8.42 12.39
CA LEU A 220 -8.50 8.23 11.68
C LEU A 220 -8.29 7.68 10.26
N PHE A 221 -7.28 8.19 9.54
CA PHE A 221 -6.90 7.63 8.25
C PHE A 221 -6.57 6.14 8.37
N LEU A 222 -5.69 5.77 9.33
CA LEU A 222 -5.24 4.39 9.54
C LEU A 222 -6.38 3.44 9.94
N ALA A 223 -7.37 3.94 10.68
CA ALA A 223 -8.52 3.15 11.10
C ALA A 223 -9.46 2.80 9.94
N LEU A 224 -9.67 3.71 8.98
CA LEU A 224 -10.73 3.57 8.00
C LEU A 224 -10.24 3.29 6.58
N VAL A 225 -9.24 4.03 6.08
CA VAL A 225 -8.87 3.96 4.64
C VAL A 225 -8.25 2.61 4.28
N PRO A 226 -7.26 2.06 5.02
CA PRO A 226 -6.75 0.72 4.74
C PRO A 226 -7.84 -0.35 4.85
N TYR A 227 -8.74 -0.24 5.83
CA TYR A 227 -9.86 -1.16 6.00
C TYR A 227 -10.78 -1.16 4.78
N LEU A 228 -11.21 0.01 4.32
CA LEU A 228 -12.06 0.13 3.14
C LEU A 228 -11.36 -0.40 1.88
N LEU A 229 -10.08 -0.09 1.69
CA LEU A 229 -9.32 -0.60 0.54
C LEU A 229 -9.14 -2.12 0.56
N VAL A 230 -8.88 -2.71 1.73
CA VAL A 230 -8.80 -4.17 1.91
C VAL A 230 -10.18 -4.82 1.70
N PHE A 231 -11.24 -4.20 2.21
CA PHE A 231 -12.61 -4.66 1.99
C PHE A 231 -12.96 -4.65 0.50
N GLU A 232 -12.67 -3.54 -0.19
CA GLU A 232 -12.82 -3.45 -1.64
C GLU A 232 -11.98 -4.52 -2.34
N ALA A 233 -10.73 -4.75 -1.88
CA ALA A 233 -9.82 -5.75 -2.44
C ALA A 233 -10.35 -7.18 -2.40
N PHE A 234 -10.99 -7.59 -1.32
CA PHE A 234 -11.32 -9.00 -1.06
C PHE A 234 -12.81 -9.33 -1.05
N VAL A 235 -13.68 -8.35 -0.89
CA VAL A 235 -15.12 -8.58 -0.62
C VAL A 235 -16.01 -8.04 -1.73
N THR A 236 -15.67 -6.89 -2.32
CA THR A 236 -16.52 -6.30 -3.37
C THR A 236 -16.12 -6.87 -4.74
N THR A 237 -17.11 -7.41 -5.44
CA THR A 237 -16.98 -7.92 -6.82
C THR A 237 -17.58 -6.95 -7.83
N ASP A 238 -18.59 -6.17 -7.45
CA ASP A 238 -19.49 -5.54 -8.42
C ASP A 238 -19.33 -4.02 -8.55
N SER A 239 -18.91 -3.32 -7.49
CA SER A 239 -18.71 -1.87 -7.57
C SER A 239 -17.91 -1.25 -6.42
N PRO A 240 -16.88 -0.43 -6.70
CA PRO A 240 -16.08 0.29 -5.72
C PRO A 240 -16.78 1.52 -5.12
N VAL A 241 -18.04 1.38 -4.70
CA VAL A 241 -18.87 2.51 -4.24
C VAL A 241 -18.28 3.18 -2.99
N HIS A 242 -17.66 2.40 -2.09
CA HIS A 242 -17.14 2.95 -0.84
C HIS A 242 -15.93 3.88 -1.07
N ILE A 243 -15.26 3.77 -2.22
CA ILE A 243 -14.15 4.67 -2.59
C ILE A 243 -14.65 6.10 -2.77
N PHE A 244 -15.90 6.32 -3.18
CA PHE A 244 -16.48 7.67 -3.28
C PHE A 244 -16.62 8.36 -1.91
N LEU A 245 -16.62 7.60 -0.80
CA LEU A 245 -16.60 8.15 0.55
C LEU A 245 -15.27 8.83 0.90
N PHE A 246 -14.20 8.60 0.14
CA PHE A 246 -12.90 9.21 0.41
C PHE A 246 -12.92 10.74 0.29
N GLY A 247 -13.75 11.30 -0.60
CA GLY A 247 -13.89 12.75 -0.75
C GLY A 247 -14.43 13.41 0.53
N PRO A 248 -15.65 13.05 0.96
CA PRO A 248 -16.18 13.49 2.26
C PRO A 248 -15.24 13.17 3.44
N TYR A 249 -14.59 12.01 3.41
CA TYR A 249 -13.67 11.64 4.48
C TYR A 249 -12.42 12.53 4.54
N ALA A 250 -11.86 12.94 3.41
CA ALA A 250 -10.75 13.89 3.37
C ALA A 250 -11.12 15.24 4.02
N ILE A 251 -12.34 15.71 3.80
CA ILE A 251 -12.87 16.93 4.43
C ILE A 251 -12.98 16.72 5.95
N LEU A 252 -13.49 15.58 6.39
CA LEU A 252 -13.58 15.24 7.82
C LEU A 252 -12.19 15.19 8.47
N LEU A 253 -11.21 14.54 7.83
CA LEU A 253 -9.83 14.49 8.32
C LEU A 253 -9.23 15.90 8.45
N ALA A 254 -9.50 16.78 7.50
CA ALA A 254 -9.04 18.17 7.53
C ALA A 254 -9.70 18.95 8.68
N ALA A 255 -11.00 18.77 8.89
CA ALA A 255 -11.74 19.37 9.99
C ALA A 255 -11.22 18.89 11.36
N VAL A 256 -10.99 17.59 11.52
CA VAL A 256 -10.39 17.02 12.73
C VAL A 256 -8.99 17.58 12.98
N GLY A 257 -8.17 17.71 11.92
CA GLY A 257 -6.84 18.31 12.05
C GLY A 257 -6.90 19.79 12.45
N LEU A 258 -7.88 20.54 11.96
CA LEU A 258 -8.10 21.92 12.39
C LEU A 258 -8.50 21.99 13.87
N LEU A 259 -9.41 21.12 14.31
CA LEU A 259 -9.82 21.04 15.72
C LEU A 259 -8.64 20.67 16.62
N GLU A 260 -7.83 19.68 16.24
CA GLU A 260 -6.61 19.30 16.97
C GLU A 260 -5.67 20.50 17.11
N ALA A 261 -5.44 21.25 16.03
CA ALA A 261 -4.58 22.42 16.04
C ALA A 261 -5.12 23.55 16.95
N ILE A 262 -6.44 23.78 16.95
CA ILE A 262 -7.10 24.77 17.83
C ILE A 262 -6.99 24.36 19.29
N VAL A 263 -7.16 23.07 19.60
CA VAL A 263 -7.05 22.56 20.96
C VAL A 263 -5.61 22.70 21.46
N ARG A 264 -4.62 22.31 20.66
CA ARG A 264 -3.19 22.38 21.04
C ARG A 264 -2.68 23.80 21.23
N SER A 265 -3.14 24.74 20.41
CA SER A 265 -2.75 26.16 20.58
C SER A 265 -3.23 26.76 21.91
N ARG A 266 -4.30 26.22 22.52
CA ARG A 266 -4.75 26.63 23.86
C ARG A 266 -3.85 26.10 24.98
N PHE A 267 -3.09 25.05 24.72
CA PHE A 267 -2.14 24.45 25.66
C PHE A 267 -0.69 24.91 25.45
N GLY A 268 -0.47 25.87 24.54
CA GLY A 268 0.87 26.40 24.25
C GLY A 268 1.72 25.51 23.34
N GLU A 269 1.08 24.56 22.62
CA GLU A 269 1.72 23.68 21.63
C GLU A 269 1.39 24.05 20.18
#